data_AF-A0A4Y7U552-F1
#
_entry.id   AF-A0A4Y7U552-F1
#
_cell.length_a   1.000
_cell.length_b   1.000
_cell.length_c   1.000
_cell.angle_alpha   90.00
_cell.angle_beta   90.00
_cell.angle_gamma   90.00
#
_symmetry.space_group_name_H-M   'P 1'
#
loop_
_entity.id
_entity.type
_entity.pdbx_description
1 polymer ?
#
loop_
_entity_poly.entity_id
_entity_poly.type
_entity_poly.pdbx_seq_one_letter_code
_entity_poly.pdbx_strand_id
1 'polypeptide(L)'
;AVFELNDGSVDVEVMSITQIQASWAQGGSKGNSPAHKNFADQMAVKTVLNRACKLLISSSDDSVLYDPLDDVTSIDVTSENVQHEVRQKANKQNLDFSDVDDAEVLDIPAEEPPITEVSDASNKVQSNTLDF
;
A
#
# COMPACT_ATOMS: atom_id res chain seq x y z
N ALA A 1 6.99 40.94 3.74
CA ALA A 1 8.10 40.42 4.57
C ALA A 1 9.25 40.11 3.64
N VAL A 2 10.50 40.27 4.10
CA VAL A 2 11.71 40.03 3.31
C VAL A 2 12.54 39.00 4.07
N PHE A 3 13.06 38.00 3.36
CA PHE A 3 13.93 36.95 3.90
C PHE A 3 15.21 36.89 3.08
N GLU A 4 16.34 36.79 3.77
CA GLU A 4 17.63 36.48 3.19
C GLU A 4 17.93 35.00 3.46
N LEU A 5 18.11 34.22 2.39
CA LEU A 5 18.41 32.80 2.49
C LEU A 5 19.93 32.58 2.58
N ASN A 6 20.34 31.39 3.03
CA ASN A 6 21.74 31.06 3.27
C ASN A 6 22.60 31.00 1.98
N ASP A 7 21.95 30.94 0.82
CA ASP A 7 22.56 31.01 -0.50
C ASP A 7 22.72 32.46 -1.02
N GLY A 8 22.31 33.46 -0.23
CA GLY A 8 22.34 34.87 -0.59
C GLY A 8 21.18 35.32 -1.47
N SER A 9 20.20 34.45 -1.76
CA SER A 9 18.97 34.85 -2.44
C SER A 9 18.03 35.58 -1.48
N VAL A 10 17.19 36.46 -2.04
CA VAL A 10 16.22 37.25 -1.27
C VAL A 10 14.82 36.91 -1.73
N ASP A 11 13.96 36.48 -0.80
CA ASP A 11 12.54 36.23 -1.05
C ASP A 11 11.68 37.33 -0.41
N VAL A 12 10.64 37.76 -1.13
CA VAL A 12 9.78 38.87 -0.73
C VAL A 12 8.32 38.51 -0.95
N GLU A 13 7.57 38.51 0.16
CA GLU A 13 6.12 38.31 0.12
C GLU A 13 5.37 39.59 0.48
N VAL A 14 4.43 39.96 -0.38
CA VAL A 14 3.58 41.15 -0.20
C VAL A 14 2.11 40.72 -0.15
N MET A 15 1.40 41.13 0.90
CA MET A 15 -0.04 40.93 1.02
C MET A 15 -0.78 42.26 1.11
N SER A 16 -1.94 42.33 0.47
CA SER A 16 -2.93 43.39 0.67
C SER A 16 -3.70 43.18 1.98
N ILE A 17 -4.21 44.27 2.56
CA ILE A 17 -5.05 44.22 3.76
C ILE A 17 -6.30 43.34 3.57
N THR A 18 -6.85 43.28 2.35
CA THR A 18 -8.00 42.43 2.04
C THR A 18 -7.66 40.95 2.14
N GLN A 19 -6.46 40.55 1.70
CA GLN A 19 -5.98 39.17 1.82
C GLN A 19 -5.67 38.81 3.28
N ILE A 20 -5.17 39.76 4.07
CA ILE A 20 -4.92 39.58 5.50
C ILE A 20 -6.25 39.36 6.25
N GLN A 21 -7.25 40.22 6.00
CA GLN A 21 -8.58 40.07 6.60
C GLN A 21 -9.27 38.77 6.19
N ALA A 22 -9.15 38.37 4.92
CA ALA A 22 -9.65 37.08 4.45
C ALA A 22 -8.97 35.90 5.18
N SER A 23 -7.67 36.02 5.46
CA SER A 23 -6.92 35.02 6.23
C SER A 23 -7.41 34.93 7.68
N TRP A 24 -7.75 36.05 8.31
CA TRP A 24 -8.36 36.05 9.65
C TRP A 24 -9.79 35.49 9.64
N ALA A 25 -10.52 35.68 8.54
CA ALA A 25 -11.87 35.15 8.35
C ALA A 25 -11.92 33.62 8.28
N GLN A 26 -10.81 32.97 7.90
CA GLN A 26 -10.69 31.50 7.92
C GLN A 26 -10.54 30.92 9.32
N GLY A 27 -10.17 31.73 10.32
CA GLY A 27 -10.08 31.28 11.71
C GLY A 27 -11.47 31.12 12.35
N GLY A 28 -11.56 30.36 13.45
CA GLY A 28 -12.84 30.10 14.15
C GLY A 28 -13.58 31.35 14.63
N SER A 29 -12.88 32.48 14.81
CA SER A 29 -13.47 33.77 15.18
C SER A 29 -13.88 34.65 13.98
N LYS A 30 -13.66 34.19 12.75
CA LYS A 30 -13.96 34.91 11.49
C LYS A 30 -13.43 36.36 11.47
N GLY A 31 -12.22 36.58 12.00
CA GLY A 31 -11.60 37.90 12.09
C GLY A 31 -12.19 38.84 13.15
N ASN A 32 -13.17 38.40 13.95
CA ASN A 32 -13.82 39.23 14.96
C ASN A 32 -13.24 39.09 16.37
N SER A 33 -12.17 38.31 16.54
CA SER A 33 -11.53 38.17 17.84
C SER A 33 -11.02 39.52 18.38
N PRO A 34 -10.97 39.70 19.72
CA PRO A 34 -10.37 40.90 20.32
C PRO A 34 -8.94 41.15 19.85
N ALA A 35 -8.17 40.10 19.54
CA ALA A 35 -6.81 40.21 19.03
C ALA A 35 -6.75 40.90 17.65
N HIS A 36 -7.64 40.54 16.73
CA HIS A 36 -7.69 41.17 15.40
C HIS A 36 -8.19 42.61 15.43
N LYS A 37 -8.93 43.01 16.49
CA LYS A 37 -9.45 44.38 16.66
C LYS A 37 -8.47 45.29 17.39
N ASN A 38 -7.92 44.82 18.51
CA ASN A 38 -7.06 45.63 19.38
C ASN A 38 -5.60 45.64 18.93
N PHE A 39 -5.15 44.59 18.22
CA PHE A 39 -3.77 44.41 17.78
C PHE A 39 -3.72 44.06 16.28
N ALA A 40 -4.48 44.80 15.48
CA ALA A 40 -4.61 44.57 14.03
C ALA A 40 -3.26 44.67 13.31
N ASP A 41 -2.40 45.58 13.75
CA ASP A 41 -1.04 45.79 13.27
C ASP A 41 -0.16 44.55 13.51
N GLN A 42 -0.11 44.04 14.74
CA GLN A 42 0.69 42.87 15.10
C GLN A 42 0.17 41.61 14.39
N MET A 43 -1.16 41.47 14.32
CA MET A 43 -1.78 40.36 13.60
C MET A 43 -1.50 40.43 12.09
N ALA A 44 -1.44 41.63 11.51
CA ALA A 44 -1.12 41.79 10.09
C ALA A 44 0.33 41.36 9.82
N VAL A 45 1.27 41.83 10.64
CA VAL A 45 2.68 41.42 10.56
C VAL A 45 2.82 39.90 10.67
N LYS A 46 2.16 39.29 11.66
CA LYS A 46 2.18 37.84 11.87
C LYS A 46 1.61 37.07 10.67
N THR A 47 0.52 37.55 10.08
CA THR A 47 -0.08 36.91 8.90
C THR A 47 0.87 36.93 7.70
N VAL A 48 1.50 38.08 7.42
CA VAL A 48 2.45 38.19 6.29
C VAL A 48 3.68 37.32 6.53
N LEU A 49 4.22 37.32 7.75
CA LEU A 49 5.38 36.51 8.12
C LEU A 49 5.10 35.01 7.96
N ASN A 50 3.97 34.53 8.50
CA ASN A 50 3.60 33.13 8.43
C ASN A 50 3.41 32.65 6.98
N ARG A 51 2.81 33.49 6.14
CA ARG A 51 2.61 33.16 4.72
C ARG A 51 3.94 33.02 4.00
N ALA A 52 4.84 33.96 4.20
CA ALA A 52 6.15 33.94 3.57
C ALA A 52 6.99 32.73 4.02
N CYS A 53 7.03 32.43 5.32
CA CYS A 53 7.68 31.21 5.82
C CYS A 53 7.05 29.94 5.24
N LYS A 54 5.72 29.90 5.13
CA LYS A 54 5.02 28.73 4.59
C LYS A 54 5.40 28.49 3.13
N LEU A 55 5.48 29.55 2.32
CA LEU A 55 5.89 29.44 0.92
C LEU A 55 7.29 28.85 0.80
N LEU A 56 8.25 29.38 1.56
CA LEU A 56 9.64 28.88 1.60
C LEU A 56 9.73 27.40 2.00
N ILE A 57 9.00 26.97 3.02
CA ILE A 57 8.97 25.57 3.44
C ILE A 57 8.34 24.70 2.34
N SER A 58 7.22 25.14 1.77
CA SER A 58 6.52 24.37 0.73
C SER A 58 7.23 24.32 -0.61
N SER A 59 8.17 25.24 -0.87
CA SER A 59 9.00 25.22 -2.07
C SER A 59 10.23 24.32 -1.94
N SER A 60 10.49 23.77 -0.74
CA SER A 60 11.58 22.81 -0.53
C SER A 60 11.29 21.52 -1.32
N ASP A 61 12.34 20.96 -1.92
CA ASP A 61 12.26 19.70 -2.65
C ASP A 61 12.15 18.52 -1.67
N ASP A 62 10.91 18.07 -1.42
CA ASP A 62 10.60 16.91 -0.57
C ASP A 62 10.85 15.56 -1.30
N SER A 63 11.46 15.56 -2.49
CA SER A 63 11.75 14.33 -3.25
C SER A 63 12.52 13.29 -2.43
N VAL A 64 13.42 13.72 -1.55
CA VAL A 64 14.20 12.86 -0.66
C VAL A 64 13.33 12.08 0.34
N LEU A 65 12.13 12.57 0.70
CA LEU A 65 11.22 11.83 1.58
C LEU A 65 10.48 10.70 0.83
N TYR A 66 10.35 10.82 -0.48
CA TYR A 66 9.66 9.86 -1.35
C TYR A 66 10.61 9.00 -2.17
N ASP A 67 11.90 9.33 -2.18
CA ASP A 67 12.91 8.41 -2.67
C ASP A 67 12.79 7.16 -1.81
N PRO A 68 12.49 5.99 -2.39
CA PRO A 68 12.52 4.76 -1.63
C PRO A 68 13.96 4.68 -1.14
N LEU A 69 14.17 4.94 0.14
CA LEU A 69 15.33 4.41 0.82
C LEU A 69 15.25 2.92 0.55
N ASP A 70 16.06 2.50 -0.42
CA ASP A 70 16.25 1.12 -0.79
C ASP A 70 16.32 0.32 0.52
N ASP A 71 15.42 -0.65 0.63
CA ASP A 71 15.51 -1.74 1.60
C ASP A 71 14.99 -1.52 3.02
N VAL A 72 13.93 -0.73 3.23
CA VAL A 72 12.98 -1.13 4.29
C VAL A 72 12.18 -2.30 3.74
N THR A 73 12.81 -3.47 3.79
CA THR A 73 12.17 -4.79 3.76
C THR A 73 10.74 -4.67 4.26
N SER A 74 9.79 -4.63 3.32
CA SER A 74 8.40 -4.82 3.66
C SER A 74 8.34 -6.25 4.18
N ILE A 75 8.50 -6.42 5.50
CA ILE A 75 8.20 -7.66 6.17
C ILE A 75 6.71 -7.85 5.92
N ASP A 76 6.38 -8.56 4.85
CA ASP A 76 5.03 -8.97 4.56
C ASP A 76 4.71 -10.06 5.58
N VAL A 77 4.31 -9.63 6.78
CA VAL A 77 3.89 -10.47 7.90
C VAL A 77 2.84 -11.48 7.45
N THR A 78 2.05 -11.15 6.42
CA THR A 78 1.07 -12.04 5.80
C THR A 78 1.75 -13.23 5.15
N SER A 79 2.79 -13.02 4.35
CA SER A 79 3.53 -14.08 3.68
C SER A 79 4.24 -15.00 4.67
N GLU A 80 4.86 -14.45 5.73
CA GLU A 80 5.51 -15.24 6.77
C GLU A 80 4.52 -16.06 7.60
N ASN A 81 3.37 -15.48 7.95
CA ASN A 81 2.33 -16.19 8.70
C ASN A 81 1.71 -17.33 7.89
N VAL A 82 1.44 -17.11 6.59
CA VAL A 82 0.95 -18.16 5.68
C VAL A 82 1.96 -19.30 5.57
N GLN A 83 3.26 -19.00 5.41
CA GLN A 83 4.29 -20.04 5.38
C GLN A 83 4.37 -20.82 6.69
N HIS A 84 4.23 -20.16 7.84
CA HIS A 84 4.23 -20.82 9.14
C HIS A 84 3.03 -21.76 9.28
N GLU A 85 1.82 -21.32 8.90
CA GLU A 85 0.61 -22.13 8.95
C GLU A 85 0.69 -23.36 8.03
N VAL A 86 1.20 -23.19 6.81
CA VAL A 86 1.40 -24.30 5.86
C VAL A 86 2.38 -25.33 6.44
N ARG A 87 3.52 -24.91 6.98
CA ARG A 87 4.50 -25.83 7.61
C ARG A 87 3.88 -26.61 8.78
N GLN A 88 3.00 -25.99 9.55
CA GLN A 88 2.41 -26.62 10.74
C GLN A 88 1.21 -27.52 10.43
N LYS A 89 0.46 -27.29 9.35
CA LYS A 89 -0.82 -27.98 9.08
C LYS A 89 -0.85 -28.79 7.78
N ALA A 90 0.11 -28.63 6.87
CA ALA A 90 0.13 -29.40 5.63
C ALA A 90 0.31 -30.91 5.88
N ASN A 91 -0.52 -31.71 5.22
CA ASN A 91 -0.41 -33.18 5.12
C ASN A 91 -0.33 -33.96 6.45
N LYS A 92 -0.88 -33.42 7.55
CA LYS A 92 -0.90 -34.11 8.86
C LYS A 92 -2.16 -34.93 9.12
N GLN A 93 -3.13 -34.92 8.20
CA GLN A 93 -4.31 -35.78 8.30
C GLN A 93 -3.97 -37.17 7.76
N ASN A 94 -4.04 -38.17 8.64
CA ASN A 94 -3.98 -39.57 8.22
C ASN A 94 -5.34 -39.94 7.62
N LEU A 95 -5.35 -40.41 6.38
CA LEU A 95 -6.55 -40.98 5.76
C LEU A 95 -6.75 -42.37 6.36
N ASP A 96 -7.78 -42.53 7.18
CA ASP A 96 -8.19 -43.84 7.68
C ASP A 96 -9.19 -44.46 6.69
N PHE A 97 -8.90 -45.69 6.25
CA PHE A 97 -9.72 -46.44 5.28
C PHE A 97 -10.47 -47.59 5.96
N SER A 98 -10.72 -47.47 7.26
CA SER A 98 -11.34 -48.53 8.09
C SER A 98 -12.83 -48.74 7.83
N ASP A 99 -13.50 -47.85 7.10
CA ASP A 99 -14.91 -47.98 6.70
C ASP A 99 -15.06 -48.12 5.16
N VAL A 100 -14.35 -49.08 4.57
CA VAL A 100 -14.81 -49.66 3.30
C VAL A 100 -15.69 -50.84 3.70
N ASP A 101 -17.01 -50.64 3.72
CA ASP A 101 -17.93 -51.78 3.80
C ASP A 101 -17.56 -52.75 2.69
N ASP A 102 -17.23 -53.99 3.07
CA ASP A 102 -16.93 -55.09 2.17
C ASP A 102 -18.06 -55.18 1.13
N ALA A 103 -17.79 -54.70 -0.09
CA ALA A 103 -18.72 -54.85 -1.19
C ALA A 103 -18.91 -56.34 -1.43
N GLU A 104 -20.15 -56.83 -1.31
CA GLU A 104 -20.51 -58.22 -1.60
C GLU A 104 -19.97 -58.62 -2.96
N VAL A 105 -19.05 -59.57 -2.96
CA VAL A 105 -18.57 -60.24 -4.16
C VAL A 105 -19.75 -61.04 -4.71
N LEU A 106 -20.44 -60.50 -5.71
CA LEU A 106 -21.32 -61.29 -6.56
C LEU A 106 -20.43 -62.19 -7.42
N ASP A 107 -20.46 -63.50 -7.15
CA ASP A 107 -19.82 -64.51 -7.99
C ASP A 107 -20.38 -64.43 -9.41
N ILE A 108 -19.66 -63.75 -10.30
CA ILE A 108 -19.89 -63.84 -11.74
C ILE A 108 -19.11 -65.06 -12.23
N PRO A 109 -19.76 -66.09 -12.81
CA PRO A 109 -19.08 -67.28 -13.30
C PRO A 109 -17.95 -66.96 -14.27
N ALA A 110 -16.80 -67.57 -14.02
CA ALA A 110 -15.57 -67.39 -14.77
C ALA A 110 -15.73 -67.80 -16.25
N GLU A 111 -15.51 -66.85 -17.16
CA GLU A 111 -15.15 -67.11 -18.54
C GLU A 111 -13.77 -66.46 -18.79
N GLU A 112 -12.71 -67.26 -18.74
CA GLU A 112 -11.39 -66.92 -19.31
C GLU A 112 -11.45 -67.15 -20.83
N PRO A 113 -10.75 -66.39 -21.70
CA PRO A 113 -9.31 -66.05 -21.59
C PRO A 113 -8.97 -64.69 -22.30
N PRO A 114 -7.76 -64.40 -22.82
CA PRO A 114 -6.39 -64.74 -22.42
C PRO A 114 -5.51 -63.49 -22.14
N ILE A 115 -4.53 -63.69 -21.25
CA ILE A 115 -3.14 -63.18 -21.18
C ILE A 115 -2.58 -62.11 -22.16
N THR A 116 -1.54 -61.42 -21.63
CA THR A 116 -0.45 -60.65 -22.29
C THR A 116 -0.76 -59.17 -22.59
N GLU A 117 0.12 -58.18 -22.40
CA GLU A 117 1.53 -58.14 -22.00
C GLU A 117 1.88 -56.76 -21.44
N VAL A 118 2.99 -56.72 -20.70
CA VAL A 118 3.69 -55.54 -20.19
C VAL A 118 4.20 -54.62 -21.32
N SER A 119 4.07 -53.30 -21.17
CA SER A 119 5.03 -52.26 -21.61
C SER A 119 4.35 -50.89 -21.42
N ASP A 120 4.81 -50.04 -20.50
CA ASP A 120 6.00 -49.17 -20.57
C ASP A 120 5.84 -48.00 -21.56
N ALA A 121 5.98 -46.81 -20.97
CA ALA A 121 6.35 -45.51 -21.51
C ALA A 121 5.66 -44.90 -22.75
N SER A 122 5.56 -43.57 -22.65
CA SER A 122 5.72 -42.57 -23.71
C SER A 122 4.41 -41.92 -24.20
N ASN A 123 4.07 -40.72 -23.71
CA ASN A 123 4.56 -39.40 -24.17
C ASN A 123 3.69 -38.82 -25.30
N LYS A 124 2.99 -37.70 -25.05
CA LYS A 124 3.32 -36.40 -25.67
C LYS A 124 2.33 -35.30 -25.28
N VAL A 125 2.91 -34.27 -24.65
CA VAL A 125 2.85 -32.85 -25.04
C VAL A 125 1.73 -32.49 -26.02
N GLN A 126 0.71 -31.77 -25.54
CA GLN A 126 -0.19 -31.02 -26.41
C GLN A 126 0.28 -29.57 -26.48
N SER A 127 0.78 -29.20 -27.66
CA SER A 127 1.01 -27.83 -28.09
C SER A 127 -0.33 -27.18 -28.46
N ASN A 128 -0.67 -26.07 -27.78
CA ASN A 128 -1.80 -25.22 -28.13
C ASN A 128 -1.62 -24.64 -29.54
N THR A 129 -2.62 -24.84 -30.40
CA THR A 129 -2.79 -24.12 -31.67
C THR A 129 -3.73 -22.94 -31.42
N LEU A 130 -3.29 -21.74 -31.82
CA LEU A 130 -4.11 -20.53 -31.89
C LEU A 130 -4.80 -20.53 -33.25
N ASP A 131 -6.13 -20.67 -33.25
CA ASP A 131 -6.96 -20.44 -34.44
C ASP A 131 -7.23 -18.94 -34.62
N PHE A 132 -7.16 -18.52 -35.89
CA PHE A 132 -7.47 -17.20 -36.42
C PHE A 132 -8.96 -16.85 -36.34
#